data_AF-A0A319EXG1-F1
#
_entry.id   AF-A0A319EXG1-F1
#
_cell.length_a   1.000
_cell.length_b   1.000
_cell.length_c   1.000
_cell.angle_alpha   90.00
_cell.angle_beta   90.00
_cell.angle_gamma   90.00
#
_symmetry.space_group_name_H-M   'P 1'
#
loop_
_entity.id
_entity.type
_entity.pdbx_description
1 polymer ?
#
loop_
_entity_poly.entity_id
_entity_poly.type
_entity_poly.pdbx_seq_one_letter_code
_entity_poly.pdbx_strand_id
1 'polypeptide(L)'
;MKSRMTPDDLVWEQAEDIADNWVLQFLDTERLRPIAEFIRKDRMGSGDRFFFHTRGSYNIKMRLMSHDYDGIVIQFAQPGSVLFPEEKVANEVVVMRFIMDQTAIPVPLILHSGTKKESPLELSPFIMMEYIEYEKKMYDALNTPECPREKRGVLDPNIDQDTLELLYGQMAKIVLQLSLPSLPRIGSLTQIDDFTWEVTRRPLSSNMNELVRRGGLPRSAGLLPLPDTTYATASSYFETLAELHVAHFIYQRNDAIESADDCRRKFIARHLFRKLAREKRLTTPSHETGPFKLWCDDFRPANVLLNKHNNIAGVIDWEFTYAAPVEFSHAPPWWLLIERPELWTKGIEDWTNQFDHRLNTFLNALKNCEDTMIQQGRITEPQRLSGPMLRSWESGDFWIMYAALNSFAFDAIYWQKIDPRFFEHTEDPEEAWKDRLHLLDEEEKTQMEKLVTHKLEDMKTRVLSWDPDESTLAFQQELTRRREQESKEEAPVDEANAPE
;
A
#
# COMPACT_ATOMS: atom_id res chain seq x y z
N MET A 1 -0.29 -19.49 18.34
CA MET A 1 -0.81 -19.39 16.94
C MET A 1 0.11 -18.50 16.09
N LYS A 2 0.02 -18.51 14.75
CA LYS A 2 0.78 -17.55 13.93
C LYS A 2 0.44 -16.10 14.31
N SER A 3 1.46 -15.23 14.29
CA SER A 3 1.33 -13.80 14.62
C SER A 3 0.62 -12.95 13.56
N ARG A 4 0.14 -13.55 12.46
CA ARG A 4 -0.56 -12.83 11.38
C ARG A 4 -1.48 -13.78 10.63
N MET A 5 -2.53 -13.23 10.03
CA MET A 5 -3.32 -13.97 9.05
C MET A 5 -2.42 -14.21 7.82
N THR A 6 -2.27 -15.47 7.41
CA THR A 6 -1.48 -15.79 6.22
C THR A 6 -2.29 -15.38 4.99
N PRO A 7 -1.68 -14.80 3.94
CA PRO A 7 -2.32 -14.69 2.63
C PRO A 7 -2.92 -16.01 2.16
N ASP A 8 -3.91 -15.95 1.27
CA ASP A 8 -4.36 -17.12 0.52
C ASP A 8 -3.26 -17.49 -0.48
N ASP A 9 -2.50 -18.54 -0.17
CA ASP A 9 -1.28 -18.84 -0.92
C ASP A 9 -1.60 -19.19 -2.39
N LEU A 10 -2.75 -19.82 -2.68
CA LEU A 10 -3.13 -20.12 -4.07
C LEU A 10 -3.39 -18.84 -4.87
N VAL A 11 -4.13 -17.91 -4.28
CA VAL A 11 -4.43 -16.62 -4.92
C VAL A 11 -3.14 -15.81 -5.09
N TRP A 12 -2.29 -15.79 -4.08
CA TRP A 12 -1.04 -15.04 -4.10
C TRP A 12 -0.05 -15.63 -5.12
N GLU A 13 0.14 -16.95 -5.16
CA GLU A 13 0.98 -17.63 -6.15
C GLU A 13 0.47 -17.37 -7.57
N GLN A 14 -0.84 -17.43 -7.81
CA GLN A 14 -1.40 -17.12 -9.13
C GLN A 14 -1.16 -15.67 -9.55
N ALA A 15 -1.28 -14.72 -8.62
CA ALA A 15 -1.00 -13.31 -8.84
C ALA A 15 0.49 -13.06 -9.14
N GLU A 16 1.40 -13.75 -8.44
CA GLU A 16 2.85 -13.66 -8.67
C GLU A 16 3.26 -14.31 -9.99
N ASP A 17 2.73 -15.48 -10.32
CA ASP A 17 2.97 -16.15 -11.60
C ASP A 17 2.60 -15.25 -12.78
N ILE A 18 1.44 -14.60 -12.73
CA ILE A 18 1.01 -13.64 -13.75
C ILE A 18 1.97 -12.45 -13.82
N ALA A 19 2.30 -11.85 -12.67
CA ALA A 19 3.16 -10.69 -12.61
C ALA A 19 4.57 -10.97 -13.13
N ASP A 20 5.17 -12.09 -12.73
CA ASP A 20 6.50 -12.52 -13.15
C ASP A 20 6.54 -12.81 -14.65
N ASN A 21 5.60 -13.60 -15.17
CA ASN A 21 5.55 -13.92 -16.60
C ASN A 21 5.23 -12.71 -17.47
N TRP A 22 4.41 -11.77 -16.97
CA TRP A 22 4.14 -10.52 -17.67
C TRP A 22 5.39 -9.66 -17.81
N VAL A 23 6.27 -9.64 -16.81
CA VAL A 23 7.52 -8.87 -16.86
C VAL A 23 8.53 -9.46 -17.86
N LEU A 24 8.54 -10.79 -18.05
CA LEU A 24 9.49 -11.43 -18.97
C LEU A 24 9.37 -10.92 -20.42
N GLN A 25 8.21 -10.39 -20.82
CA GLN A 25 8.03 -9.85 -22.17
C GLN A 25 8.92 -8.63 -22.47
N PHE A 26 9.41 -7.93 -21.44
CA PHE A 26 10.29 -6.77 -21.62
C PHE A 26 11.77 -7.15 -21.83
N LEU A 27 12.09 -8.45 -21.78
CA LEU A 27 13.40 -8.97 -22.19
C LEU A 27 13.53 -9.05 -23.72
N ASP A 28 12.40 -9.05 -24.43
CA ASP A 28 12.36 -9.07 -25.89
C ASP A 28 12.61 -7.67 -26.48
N THR A 29 13.73 -7.53 -27.19
CA THR A 29 14.13 -6.26 -27.82
C THR A 29 13.13 -5.79 -28.89
N GLU A 30 12.43 -6.72 -29.55
CA GLU A 30 11.40 -6.38 -30.53
C GLU A 30 10.18 -5.71 -29.88
N ARG A 31 9.90 -6.01 -28.60
CA ARG A 31 8.84 -5.32 -27.83
C ARG A 31 9.28 -3.97 -27.30
N LEU A 32 10.57 -3.75 -27.08
CA LEU A 32 11.09 -2.46 -26.63
C LEU A 32 11.03 -1.41 -27.74
N ARG A 33 11.19 -1.78 -29.02
CA ARG A 33 11.22 -0.81 -30.14
C ARG A 33 9.92 0.01 -30.27
N PRO A 34 8.71 -0.59 -30.30
CA PRO A 34 7.45 0.17 -30.32
C PRO A 34 7.28 1.10 -29.11
N ILE A 35 7.79 0.71 -27.94
CA ILE A 35 7.75 1.55 -26.73
C ILE A 35 8.68 2.77 -26.90
N ALA A 36 9.85 2.62 -27.53
CA ALA A 36 10.72 3.76 -27.85
C ALA A 36 10.03 4.71 -28.82
N GLU A 37 9.45 4.17 -29.88
CA GLU A 37 8.75 4.96 -30.88
C GLU A 37 7.58 5.72 -30.26
N PHE A 38 6.86 5.12 -29.34
CA PHE A 38 5.81 5.77 -28.57
C PHE A 38 6.34 6.96 -27.75
N ILE A 39 7.41 6.76 -26.97
CA ILE A 39 8.03 7.85 -26.18
C ILE A 39 8.55 8.98 -27.09
N ARG A 40 9.13 8.64 -28.27
CA ARG A 40 9.63 9.62 -29.24
C ARG A 40 8.51 10.35 -29.98
N LYS A 41 7.36 9.72 -30.23
CA LYS A 41 6.26 10.40 -30.94
C LYS A 41 5.76 11.61 -30.17
N ASP A 42 5.78 11.53 -28.84
CA ASP A 42 5.37 12.62 -27.97
C ASP A 42 6.47 13.70 -27.77
N ARG A 43 7.71 13.47 -28.24
CA ARG A 43 8.84 14.40 -28.08
C ARG A 43 9.82 14.37 -29.26
N MET A 44 10.11 15.53 -29.86
CA MET A 44 11.08 15.71 -30.96
C MET A 44 12.56 15.47 -30.55
N GLY A 45 12.90 14.32 -29.96
CA GLY A 45 14.26 13.97 -29.55
C GLY A 45 14.70 12.59 -30.06
N SER A 46 15.98 12.45 -30.40
CA SER A 46 16.62 11.21 -30.85
C SER A 46 17.16 10.39 -29.66
N GLY A 47 16.25 9.89 -28.81
CA GLY A 47 16.64 8.98 -27.74
C GLY A 47 16.94 7.60 -28.28
N ASP A 48 18.15 7.05 -28.08
CA ASP A 48 18.62 5.85 -28.81
C ASP A 48 18.82 4.61 -27.93
N ARG A 49 18.72 4.73 -26.60
CA ARG A 49 19.04 3.62 -25.68
C ARG A 49 18.04 3.45 -24.56
N PHE A 50 17.47 2.24 -24.48
CA PHE A 50 16.67 1.82 -23.33
C PHE A 50 17.51 1.18 -22.24
N PHE A 51 17.11 1.45 -21.00
CA PHE A 51 17.55 0.71 -19.83
C PHE A 51 16.32 0.26 -19.05
N PHE A 52 16.33 -1.01 -18.68
CA PHE A 52 15.46 -1.48 -17.63
C PHE A 52 15.86 -0.78 -16.34
N HIS A 53 14.99 0.10 -15.82
CA HIS A 53 15.34 0.88 -14.65
C HIS A 53 15.14 0.06 -13.39
N THR A 54 13.89 -0.34 -13.13
CA THR A 54 13.51 -1.05 -11.91
C THR A 54 12.17 -1.76 -12.07
N ARG A 55 12.04 -2.95 -11.47
CA ARG A 55 10.76 -3.57 -11.13
C ARG A 55 10.43 -3.19 -9.67
N GLY A 56 9.28 -2.58 -9.44
CA GLY A 56 8.72 -2.35 -8.11
C GLY A 56 7.64 -3.38 -7.76
N SER A 57 6.99 -3.18 -6.61
CA SER A 57 5.89 -4.06 -6.16
C SER A 57 4.65 -3.97 -7.05
N TYR A 58 4.40 -2.80 -7.64
CA TYR A 58 3.17 -2.51 -8.40
C TYR A 58 3.43 -2.11 -9.85
N ASN A 59 4.64 -1.61 -10.15
CA ASN A 59 4.94 -1.02 -11.44
C ASN A 59 6.28 -1.51 -11.99
N ILE A 60 6.38 -1.49 -13.31
CA ILE A 60 7.63 -1.66 -14.04
C ILE A 60 8.03 -0.32 -14.65
N LYS A 61 9.32 0.05 -14.54
CA LYS A 61 9.84 1.32 -15.04
C LYS A 61 10.96 1.09 -16.04
N MET A 62 10.83 1.71 -17.21
CA MET A 62 11.84 1.70 -18.25
C MET A 62 12.28 3.13 -18.55
N ARG A 63 13.59 3.34 -18.65
CA ARG A 63 14.18 4.65 -18.95
C ARG A 63 14.67 4.66 -20.39
N LEU A 64 14.18 5.61 -21.18
CA LEU A 64 14.75 5.95 -22.49
C LEU A 64 15.71 7.13 -22.29
N MET A 65 16.97 6.95 -22.65
CA MET A 65 17.96 8.03 -22.61
C MET A 65 18.03 8.73 -23.96
N SER A 66 18.22 10.04 -23.92
CA SER A 66 18.51 10.88 -25.08
C SER A 66 19.81 11.64 -24.88
N HIS A 67 20.38 12.12 -25.98
CA HIS A 67 21.54 13.01 -25.94
C HIS A 67 21.19 14.41 -25.39
N ASP A 68 19.91 14.80 -25.48
CA ASP A 68 19.47 16.18 -25.20
C ASP A 68 18.82 16.38 -23.82
N TYR A 69 18.50 15.31 -23.08
CA TYR A 69 17.85 15.37 -21.76
C TYR A 69 18.19 14.13 -20.90
N ASP A 70 18.07 14.25 -19.58
CA ASP A 70 18.44 13.24 -18.57
C ASP A 70 17.61 11.93 -18.62
N GLY A 71 16.74 11.80 -19.61
CA GLY A 71 15.94 10.60 -19.91
C GLY A 71 14.47 10.74 -19.53
N ILE A 72 13.64 9.96 -20.20
CA ILE A 72 12.20 9.82 -19.90
C ILE A 72 11.98 8.45 -19.30
N VAL A 73 11.18 8.39 -18.24
CA VAL A 73 10.71 7.14 -17.66
C VAL A 73 9.29 6.88 -18.13
N ILE A 74 9.05 5.69 -18.67
CA ILE A 74 7.69 5.15 -18.80
C ILE A 74 7.48 4.11 -17.70
N GLN A 75 6.35 4.26 -17.00
CA GLN A 75 5.91 3.40 -15.92
C GLN A 75 4.63 2.69 -16.37
N PHE A 76 4.59 1.36 -16.27
CA PHE A 76 3.38 0.56 -16.48
C PHE A 76 2.93 -0.09 -15.19
N ALA A 77 1.62 -0.14 -14.95
CA ALA A 77 1.06 -0.96 -13.87
C ALA A 77 1.25 -2.45 -14.20
N GLN A 78 1.61 -3.27 -13.21
CA GLN A 78 1.88 -4.70 -13.40
C GLN A 78 0.60 -5.53 -13.15
N PRO A 79 0.04 -6.22 -14.16
CA PRO A 79 -1.03 -7.20 -13.97
C PRO A 79 -0.65 -8.27 -12.94
N GLY A 80 -1.63 -8.79 -12.21
CA GLY A 80 -1.43 -9.69 -11.06
C GLY A 80 -0.99 -8.97 -9.79
N SER A 81 -0.23 -7.88 -9.89
CA SER A 81 0.17 -7.08 -8.71
C SER A 81 -0.76 -5.90 -8.42
N VAL A 82 -1.40 -5.34 -9.45
CA VAL A 82 -2.38 -4.27 -9.34
C VAL A 82 -3.72 -4.74 -9.88
N LEU A 83 -4.76 -4.66 -9.04
CA LEU A 83 -6.12 -5.15 -9.33
C LEU A 83 -7.10 -4.02 -9.65
N PHE A 84 -6.59 -2.79 -9.72
CA PHE A 84 -7.32 -1.59 -10.14
C PHE A 84 -6.43 -0.70 -11.04
N PRO A 85 -5.86 -1.23 -12.14
CA PRO A 85 -4.74 -0.59 -12.83
C PRO A 85 -5.07 0.80 -13.41
N GLU A 86 -6.21 0.97 -14.08
CA GLU A 86 -6.60 2.27 -14.64
C GLU A 86 -6.96 3.30 -13.56
N GLU A 87 -7.75 2.89 -12.56
CA GLU A 87 -8.11 3.75 -11.43
C GLU A 87 -6.87 4.20 -10.65
N LYS A 88 -5.94 3.27 -10.38
CA LYS A 88 -4.66 3.56 -9.73
C LYS A 88 -3.84 4.58 -10.50
N VAL A 89 -3.61 4.35 -11.80
CA VAL A 89 -2.78 5.24 -12.63
C VAL A 89 -3.43 6.62 -12.77
N ALA A 90 -4.75 6.68 -12.96
CA ALA A 90 -5.47 7.95 -13.01
C ALA A 90 -5.35 8.73 -11.69
N ASN A 91 -5.53 8.06 -10.55
CA ASN A 91 -5.41 8.70 -9.23
C ASN A 91 -3.98 9.19 -8.97
N GLU A 92 -2.97 8.38 -9.31
CA GLU A 92 -1.54 8.74 -9.16
C GLU A 92 -1.19 10.00 -9.96
N VAL A 93 -1.64 10.11 -11.21
CA VAL A 93 -1.43 11.29 -12.06
C VAL A 93 -2.07 12.54 -11.46
N VAL A 94 -3.33 12.45 -11.02
CA VAL A 94 -4.06 13.59 -10.43
C VAL A 94 -3.38 14.06 -9.15
N VAL A 95 -3.00 13.13 -8.26
CA VAL A 95 -2.32 13.46 -7.00
C VAL A 95 -0.95 14.08 -7.26
N MET A 96 -0.16 13.55 -8.20
CA MET A 96 1.14 14.13 -8.52
C MET A 96 1.02 15.59 -8.97
N ARG A 97 0.03 15.90 -9.83
CA ARG A 97 -0.24 17.27 -10.24
C ARG A 97 -0.71 18.14 -9.06
N PHE A 98 -1.59 17.62 -8.21
CA PHE A 98 -2.02 18.31 -6.99
C PHE A 98 -0.85 18.63 -6.05
N ILE A 99 0.06 17.67 -5.82
CA ILE A 99 1.23 17.85 -4.97
C ILE A 99 2.18 18.90 -5.56
N MET A 100 2.39 18.87 -6.88
CA MET A 100 3.21 19.85 -7.59
C MET A 100 2.66 21.28 -7.47
N ASP A 101 1.33 21.42 -7.50
CA ASP A 101 0.64 22.71 -7.43
C ASP A 101 0.52 23.23 -5.98
N GLN A 102 0.24 22.35 -5.02
CA GLN A 102 -0.15 22.72 -3.65
C GLN A 102 0.98 22.61 -2.62
N THR A 103 2.13 22.05 -2.99
CA THR A 103 3.25 21.81 -2.05
C THR A 103 4.60 22.16 -2.67
N ALA A 104 5.66 22.16 -1.86
CA ALA A 104 7.04 22.24 -2.33
C ALA A 104 7.72 20.85 -2.36
N ILE A 105 6.95 19.76 -2.38
CA ILE A 105 7.49 18.41 -2.54
C ILE A 105 7.94 18.24 -4.01
N PRO A 106 9.21 17.92 -4.27
CA PRO A 106 9.68 17.74 -5.64
C PRO A 106 9.15 16.43 -6.20
N VAL A 107 8.24 16.51 -7.17
CA VAL A 107 7.68 15.35 -7.88
C VAL A 107 8.11 15.38 -9.35
N PRO A 108 8.30 14.22 -10.02
CA PRO A 108 8.61 14.18 -11.45
C PRO A 108 7.55 14.92 -12.28
N LEU A 109 7.99 15.63 -13.31
CA LEU A 109 7.06 16.22 -14.27
C LEU A 109 6.39 15.12 -15.09
N ILE A 110 5.07 15.07 -15.04
CA ILE A 110 4.27 14.18 -15.89
C ILE A 110 4.24 14.75 -17.30
N LEU A 111 4.72 13.97 -18.25
CA LEU A 111 4.77 14.33 -19.66
C LEU A 111 3.51 13.85 -20.38
N HIS A 112 3.09 12.63 -20.10
CA HIS A 112 1.90 12.02 -20.66
C HIS A 112 1.43 10.85 -19.77
N SER A 113 0.18 10.44 -19.89
CA SER A 113 -0.38 9.29 -19.20
C SER A 113 -1.59 8.79 -19.96
N GLY A 114 -1.90 7.50 -19.87
CA GLY A 114 -3.04 6.95 -20.59
C GLY A 114 -3.51 5.59 -20.07
N THR A 115 -4.65 5.19 -20.59
CA THR A 115 -5.27 3.88 -20.36
C THR A 115 -4.48 2.75 -21.02
N LYS A 116 -4.90 1.51 -20.79
CA LYS A 116 -4.30 0.36 -21.49
C LYS A 116 -4.41 0.49 -23.01
N LYS A 117 -5.57 0.93 -23.52
CA LYS A 117 -5.81 1.05 -24.97
C LYS A 117 -4.93 2.10 -25.64
N GLU A 118 -4.57 3.14 -24.89
CA GLU A 118 -3.69 4.22 -25.39
C GLU A 118 -2.20 3.87 -25.23
N SER A 119 -1.89 2.81 -24.48
CA SER A 119 -0.52 2.39 -24.21
C SER A 119 0.12 1.70 -25.43
N PRO A 120 1.46 1.78 -25.60
CA PRO A 120 2.14 1.05 -26.64
C PRO A 120 1.90 -0.46 -26.47
N LEU A 121 1.55 -1.12 -27.57
CA LEU A 121 1.22 -2.55 -27.63
C LEU A 121 0.06 -2.96 -26.70
N GLU A 122 -0.76 -2.00 -26.25
CA GLU A 122 -1.87 -2.22 -25.32
C GLU A 122 -1.46 -3.00 -24.05
N LEU A 123 -0.25 -2.76 -23.56
CA LEU A 123 0.36 -3.54 -22.46
C LEU A 123 -0.35 -3.34 -21.13
N SER A 124 -0.51 -2.07 -20.72
CA SER A 124 -1.06 -1.68 -19.41
C SER A 124 -1.23 -0.15 -19.35
N PRO A 125 -2.09 0.40 -18.47
CA PRO A 125 -2.12 1.83 -18.22
C PRO A 125 -0.75 2.34 -17.77
N PHE A 126 -0.42 3.57 -18.14
CA PHE A 126 0.94 4.08 -18.04
C PHE A 126 1.04 5.54 -17.63
N ILE A 127 2.22 5.90 -17.10
CA ILE A 127 2.65 7.27 -16.85
C ILE A 127 4.01 7.45 -17.49
N MET A 128 4.15 8.49 -18.32
CA MET A 128 5.43 8.98 -18.83
C MET A 128 5.82 10.25 -18.07
N MET A 129 7.02 10.26 -17.52
CA MET A 129 7.51 11.35 -16.69
C MET A 129 9.01 11.58 -16.90
N GLU A 130 9.49 12.75 -16.49
CA GLU A 130 10.93 13.04 -16.49
C GLU A 130 11.67 12.10 -15.54
N TYR A 131 12.88 11.68 -15.95
CA TYR A 131 13.79 11.02 -15.04
C TYR A 131 14.39 12.03 -14.07
N ILE A 132 14.35 11.72 -12.78
CA ILE A 132 15.06 12.48 -11.75
C ILE A 132 16.43 11.84 -11.54
N GLU A 133 17.51 12.60 -11.70
CA GLU A 133 18.85 12.12 -11.37
C GLU A 133 19.02 11.99 -9.85
N TYR A 134 19.50 10.84 -9.40
CA TYR A 134 19.72 10.56 -7.98
C TYR A 134 20.92 9.62 -7.78
N GLU A 135 21.53 9.73 -6.60
CA GLU A 135 22.67 8.90 -6.18
C GLU A 135 22.18 7.62 -5.48
N LYS A 136 21.22 7.76 -4.55
CA LYS A 136 20.65 6.64 -3.78
C LYS A 136 19.24 6.94 -3.30
N LYS A 137 18.52 5.92 -2.81
CA LYS A 137 17.23 6.12 -2.15
C LYS A 137 17.42 6.42 -0.67
N MET A 138 16.45 7.12 -0.06
CA MET A 138 16.41 7.33 1.39
C MET A 138 16.38 6.00 2.15
N TYR A 139 15.73 4.98 1.59
CA TYR A 139 15.79 3.60 2.11
C TYR A 139 17.22 3.10 2.27
N ASP A 140 18.05 3.21 1.23
CA ASP A 140 19.44 2.72 1.27
C ASP A 140 20.29 3.51 2.27
N ALA A 141 19.97 4.80 2.48
CA ALA A 141 20.67 5.66 3.43
C ALA A 141 20.31 5.38 4.90
N LEU A 142 19.10 4.89 5.18
CA LEU A 142 18.63 4.55 6.53
C LEU A 142 18.86 3.07 6.88
N ASN A 143 18.92 2.19 5.89
CA ASN A 143 19.02 0.75 6.09
C ASN A 143 20.42 0.33 6.58
N THR A 144 20.48 -0.83 7.21
CA THR A 144 21.74 -1.48 7.59
C THR A 144 22.67 -1.60 6.37
N PRO A 145 23.92 -1.12 6.45
CA PRO A 145 24.88 -1.22 5.36
C PRO A 145 25.01 -2.63 4.82
N GLU A 146 25.15 -2.75 3.49
CA GLU A 146 25.35 -4.03 2.80
C GLU A 146 24.20 -5.04 2.96
N CYS A 147 23.03 -4.63 3.45
CA CYS A 147 21.85 -5.49 3.48
C CYS A 147 21.53 -5.98 2.04
N PRO A 148 21.52 -7.30 1.78
CA PRO A 148 21.15 -7.84 0.48
C PRO A 148 19.76 -7.35 0.07
N ARG A 149 19.56 -7.13 -1.24
CA ARG A 149 18.28 -6.62 -1.77
C ARG A 149 17.12 -7.60 -1.53
N GLU A 150 17.43 -8.88 -1.41
CA GLU A 150 16.48 -9.97 -1.17
C GLU A 150 16.07 -10.05 0.31
N LYS A 151 16.85 -9.45 1.21
CA LYS A 151 16.53 -9.38 2.64
C LYS A 151 15.74 -8.11 2.94
N ARG A 152 14.83 -8.22 3.89
CA ARG A 152 14.11 -7.06 4.40
C ARG A 152 15.08 -6.15 5.14
N GLY A 153 15.04 -4.88 4.78
CA GLY A 153 15.83 -3.87 5.47
C GLY A 153 15.31 -3.58 6.86
N VAL A 154 16.21 -3.12 7.70
CA VAL A 154 15.93 -2.58 9.02
C VAL A 154 16.78 -1.32 9.20
N LEU A 155 16.25 -0.33 9.91
CA LEU A 155 17.04 0.86 10.28
C LEU A 155 18.39 0.42 10.84
N ASP A 156 19.48 0.97 10.30
CA ASP A 156 20.82 0.66 10.80
C ASP A 156 20.90 0.98 12.29
N PRO A 157 21.10 -0.02 13.16
CA PRO A 157 21.18 0.20 14.60
C PRO A 157 22.35 1.11 14.99
N ASN A 158 23.38 1.19 14.14
CA ASN A 158 24.59 1.97 14.36
C ASN A 158 24.62 3.28 13.57
N ILE A 159 23.50 3.68 12.96
CA ILE A 159 23.43 4.96 12.25
C ILE A 159 23.83 6.10 13.18
N ASP A 160 24.74 6.94 12.69
CA ASP A 160 25.15 8.15 13.39
C ASP A 160 23.93 9.07 13.64
N GLN A 161 23.87 9.65 14.84
CA GLN A 161 22.70 10.40 15.29
C GLN A 161 22.47 11.66 14.44
N ASP A 162 23.52 12.41 14.09
CA ASP A 162 23.40 13.61 13.27
C ASP A 162 22.91 13.25 11.86
N THR A 163 23.41 12.13 11.33
CA THR A 163 22.96 11.58 10.05
C THR A 163 21.48 11.18 10.10
N LEU A 164 21.06 10.49 11.16
CA LEU A 164 19.66 10.10 11.35
C LEU A 164 18.74 11.32 11.43
N GLU A 165 19.12 12.33 12.22
CA GLU A 165 18.37 13.57 12.36
C GLU A 165 18.24 14.34 11.04
N LEU A 166 19.30 14.39 10.23
CA LEU A 166 19.27 14.98 8.90
C LEU A 166 18.27 14.25 7.98
N LEU A 167 18.34 12.92 7.91
CA LEU A 167 17.49 12.11 7.02
C LEU A 167 16.02 12.13 7.49
N TYR A 168 15.78 11.99 8.79
CA TYR A 168 14.45 12.13 9.37
C TYR A 168 13.89 13.55 9.21
N GLY A 169 14.71 14.59 9.34
CA GLY A 169 14.28 15.96 9.08
C GLY A 169 13.82 16.18 7.64
N GLN A 170 14.48 15.55 6.67
CA GLN A 170 14.03 15.59 5.27
C GLN A 170 12.70 14.86 5.06
N MET A 171 12.52 13.68 5.66
CA MET A 171 11.23 12.98 5.62
C MET A 171 10.12 13.77 6.34
N ALA A 172 10.42 14.37 7.48
CA ALA A 172 9.50 15.18 8.26
C ALA A 172 8.97 16.37 7.46
N LYS A 173 9.82 17.02 6.64
CA LYS A 173 9.39 18.09 5.72
C LYS A 173 8.36 17.61 4.70
N ILE A 174 8.48 16.38 4.20
CA ILE A 174 7.52 15.81 3.24
C ILE A 174 6.21 15.50 3.96
N VAL A 175 6.27 14.78 5.09
CA VAL A 175 5.09 14.41 5.89
C VAL A 175 4.32 15.65 6.35
N LEU A 176 5.03 16.69 6.82
CA LEU A 176 4.41 17.95 7.20
C LEU A 176 3.68 18.58 6.02
N GLN A 177 4.31 18.66 4.84
CA GLN A 177 3.69 19.23 3.64
C GLN A 177 2.45 18.46 3.17
N LEU A 178 2.45 17.12 3.23
CA LEU A 178 1.27 16.31 2.91
C LEU A 178 0.08 16.59 3.85
N SER A 179 0.35 16.98 5.10
CA SER A 179 -0.70 17.31 6.06
C SER A 179 -1.28 18.72 5.94
N LEU A 180 -0.67 19.60 5.13
CA LEU A 180 -1.13 20.98 5.02
C LEU A 180 -2.44 21.10 4.23
N PRO A 181 -2.59 20.47 3.04
CA PRO A 181 -3.85 20.49 2.33
C PRO A 181 -5.02 20.01 3.20
N SER A 182 -6.14 20.72 3.12
CA SER A 182 -7.38 20.36 3.79
C SER A 182 -8.46 20.14 2.76
N LEU A 183 -8.91 18.90 2.65
CA LEU A 183 -9.89 18.47 1.65
C LEU A 183 -11.28 18.33 2.29
N PRO A 184 -12.36 18.55 1.53
CA PRO A 184 -13.72 18.63 2.09
C PRO A 184 -14.31 17.25 2.43
N ARG A 185 -13.76 16.19 1.85
CA ARG A 185 -14.23 14.79 2.02
C ARG A 185 -13.04 13.84 1.99
N ILE A 186 -13.28 12.62 2.46
CA ILE A 186 -12.37 11.48 2.32
C ILE A 186 -12.64 10.81 0.96
N GLY A 187 -11.59 10.58 0.18
CA GLY A 187 -11.69 10.07 -1.19
C GLY A 187 -10.47 10.40 -2.04
N SER A 188 -10.40 9.82 -3.23
CA SER A 188 -9.37 10.17 -4.21
C SER A 188 -9.76 11.44 -4.98
N LEU A 189 -8.74 12.20 -5.35
CA LEU A 189 -8.89 13.46 -6.07
C LEU A 189 -9.28 13.23 -7.53
N THR A 190 -9.99 14.19 -8.10
CA THR A 190 -10.17 14.38 -9.53
C THR A 190 -9.82 15.81 -9.91
N GLN A 191 -9.13 15.97 -11.02
CA GLN A 191 -8.85 17.27 -11.61
C GLN A 191 -10.02 17.66 -12.52
N ILE A 192 -10.71 18.75 -12.19
CA ILE A 192 -11.84 19.26 -12.99
C ILE A 192 -11.32 20.12 -14.14
N ASP A 193 -10.34 20.96 -13.85
CA ASP A 193 -9.60 21.80 -14.78
C ASP A 193 -8.17 22.05 -14.25
N ASP A 194 -7.41 22.92 -14.90
CA ASP A 194 -6.00 23.16 -14.58
C ASP A 194 -5.75 23.65 -13.14
N PHE A 195 -6.77 24.19 -12.45
CA PHE A 195 -6.61 24.81 -11.12
C PHE A 195 -7.58 24.27 -10.07
N THR A 196 -8.56 23.45 -10.47
CA THR A 196 -9.65 23.00 -9.58
C THR A 196 -9.55 21.51 -9.30
N TRP A 197 -9.53 21.18 -8.01
CA TRP A 197 -9.42 19.83 -7.49
C TRP A 197 -10.65 19.48 -6.65
N GLU A 198 -11.26 18.34 -6.92
CA GLU A 198 -12.40 17.84 -6.15
C GLU A 198 -12.14 16.43 -5.64
N VAL A 199 -12.83 16.06 -4.55
CA VAL A 199 -12.83 14.69 -4.03
C VAL A 199 -14.12 14.01 -4.49
N THR A 200 -14.06 13.24 -5.57
CA THR A 200 -15.23 12.64 -6.22
C THR A 200 -15.16 11.12 -6.36
N ARG A 201 -14.03 10.51 -5.96
CA ARG A 201 -13.76 9.08 -6.10
C ARG A 201 -13.50 8.42 -4.76
N ARG A 202 -13.70 7.11 -4.68
CA ARG A 202 -13.36 6.31 -3.48
C ARG A 202 -11.89 6.42 -3.11
N PRO A 203 -11.55 6.30 -1.82
CA PRO A 203 -10.19 5.99 -1.40
C PRO A 203 -9.75 4.68 -2.03
N LEU A 204 -8.79 4.73 -2.95
CA LEU A 204 -8.15 3.51 -3.47
C LEU A 204 -6.91 3.25 -2.62
N SER A 205 -7.05 2.44 -1.58
CA SER A 205 -5.96 2.13 -0.64
C SER A 205 -5.11 0.95 -1.10
N SER A 206 -3.85 0.91 -0.65
CA SER A 206 -2.97 -0.24 -0.89
C SER A 206 -3.58 -1.49 -0.27
N ASN A 207 -4.14 -1.37 0.94
CA ASN A 207 -4.82 -2.48 1.61
C ASN A 207 -5.96 -3.06 0.76
N MET A 208 -6.77 -2.22 0.11
CA MET A 208 -7.85 -2.69 -0.75
C MET A 208 -7.34 -3.48 -1.97
N ASN A 209 -6.21 -3.06 -2.57
CA ASN A 209 -5.55 -3.83 -3.61
C ASN A 209 -5.08 -5.21 -3.08
N GLU A 210 -4.45 -5.21 -1.91
CA GLU A 210 -3.91 -6.42 -1.30
C GLU A 210 -5.00 -7.41 -0.83
N LEU A 211 -6.17 -6.93 -0.44
CA LEU A 211 -7.31 -7.78 -0.11
C LEU A 211 -7.77 -8.62 -1.31
N VAL A 212 -7.74 -8.06 -2.52
CA VAL A 212 -8.03 -8.80 -3.76
C VAL A 212 -6.84 -9.66 -4.17
N ARG A 213 -5.63 -9.09 -4.15
CA ARG A 213 -4.39 -9.73 -4.62
C ARG A 213 -3.99 -10.95 -3.80
N ARG A 214 -4.14 -10.88 -2.48
CA ARG A 214 -3.60 -11.84 -1.51
C ARG A 214 -4.68 -12.43 -0.60
N GLY A 215 -5.81 -11.75 -0.45
CA GLY A 215 -6.92 -12.21 0.39
C GLY A 215 -8.05 -12.90 -0.39
N GLY A 216 -8.00 -12.89 -1.73
CA GLY A 216 -9.07 -13.47 -2.56
C GLY A 216 -10.42 -12.74 -2.43
N LEU A 217 -10.45 -11.50 -1.93
CA LEU A 217 -11.68 -10.74 -1.80
C LEU A 217 -12.25 -10.43 -3.20
N PRO A 218 -13.48 -10.87 -3.52
CA PRO A 218 -14.01 -10.70 -4.87
C PRO A 218 -14.38 -9.24 -5.18
N ARG A 219 -13.94 -8.76 -6.34
CA ARG A 219 -14.22 -7.39 -6.83
C ARG A 219 -15.69 -7.23 -7.21
N SER A 220 -16.30 -8.28 -7.75
CA SER A 220 -17.67 -8.33 -8.27
C SER A 220 -18.76 -8.53 -7.21
N ALA A 221 -18.39 -8.85 -5.96
CA ALA A 221 -19.35 -9.15 -4.90
C ALA A 221 -20.00 -7.91 -4.25
N GLY A 222 -19.67 -6.69 -4.69
CA GLY A 222 -20.23 -5.45 -4.14
C GLY A 222 -19.79 -5.12 -2.71
N LEU A 223 -18.69 -5.72 -2.23
CA LEU A 223 -18.14 -5.53 -0.88
C LEU A 223 -17.19 -4.32 -0.79
N LEU A 224 -16.59 -3.95 -1.92
CA LEU A 224 -15.71 -2.81 -2.02
C LEU A 224 -16.53 -1.54 -2.27
N PRO A 225 -16.13 -0.37 -1.74
CA PRO A 225 -16.82 0.89 -2.03
C PRO A 225 -16.93 1.12 -3.54
N LEU A 226 -18.06 1.66 -4.01
CA LEU A 226 -18.22 1.98 -5.44
C LEU A 226 -17.24 3.09 -5.85
N PRO A 227 -16.82 3.17 -7.12
CA PRO A 227 -15.81 4.14 -7.56
C PRO A 227 -16.12 5.60 -7.23
N ASP A 228 -17.39 6.01 -7.16
CA ASP A 228 -17.88 7.36 -6.85
C ASP A 228 -18.17 7.59 -5.35
N THR A 229 -17.94 6.59 -4.50
CA THR A 229 -18.19 6.68 -3.05
C THR A 229 -17.19 7.62 -2.40
N THR A 230 -17.64 8.58 -1.60
CA THR A 230 -16.78 9.48 -0.81
C THR A 230 -17.38 9.67 0.58
N TYR A 231 -16.55 9.93 1.58
CA TYR A 231 -17.01 10.01 2.96
C TYR A 231 -16.95 11.44 3.49
N ALA A 232 -18.04 11.88 4.12
CA ALA A 232 -18.13 13.20 4.74
C ALA A 232 -17.67 13.19 6.20
N THR A 233 -17.50 12.00 6.81
CA THR A 233 -17.05 11.87 8.19
C THR A 233 -15.97 10.81 8.35
N ALA A 234 -15.08 11.02 9.33
CA ALA A 234 -14.08 10.04 9.73
C ALA A 234 -14.73 8.72 10.17
N SER A 235 -15.72 8.76 11.06
CA SER A 235 -16.37 7.54 11.57
C SER A 235 -16.96 6.64 10.46
N SER A 236 -17.59 7.22 9.43
CA SER A 236 -18.16 6.45 8.31
C SER A 236 -17.08 5.73 7.49
N TYR A 237 -15.89 6.33 7.38
CA TYR A 237 -14.77 5.68 6.72
C TYR A 237 -14.15 4.58 7.59
N PHE A 238 -14.00 4.79 8.90
CA PHE A 238 -13.56 3.74 9.83
C PHE A 238 -14.52 2.56 9.89
N GLU A 239 -15.83 2.79 9.84
CA GLU A 239 -16.82 1.73 9.73
C GLU A 239 -16.62 0.93 8.44
N THR A 240 -16.38 1.61 7.30
CA THR A 240 -16.07 0.92 6.03
C THR A 240 -14.81 0.05 6.17
N LEU A 241 -13.74 0.55 6.78
CA LEU A 241 -12.51 -0.23 7.00
C LEU A 241 -12.77 -1.45 7.89
N ALA A 242 -13.60 -1.31 8.94
CA ALA A 242 -13.99 -2.41 9.80
C ALA A 242 -14.82 -3.48 9.05
N GLU A 243 -15.76 -3.06 8.20
CA GLU A 243 -16.51 -4.00 7.34
C GLU A 243 -15.59 -4.71 6.35
N LEU A 244 -14.58 -4.04 5.81
CA LEU A 244 -13.57 -4.67 4.95
C LEU A 244 -12.76 -5.74 5.70
N HIS A 245 -12.42 -5.55 6.97
CA HIS A 245 -11.78 -6.60 7.77
C HIS A 245 -12.69 -7.83 7.95
N VAL A 246 -13.99 -7.60 8.21
CA VAL A 246 -14.98 -8.69 8.33
C VAL A 246 -15.12 -9.42 6.99
N ALA A 247 -15.30 -8.69 5.89
CA ALA A 247 -15.41 -9.25 4.55
C ALA A 247 -14.16 -10.03 4.16
N HIS A 248 -12.97 -9.48 4.37
CA HIS A 248 -11.70 -10.19 4.15
C HIS A 248 -11.68 -11.55 4.83
N PHE A 249 -12.04 -11.62 6.11
CA PHE A 249 -12.03 -12.89 6.84
C PHE A 249 -13.08 -13.88 6.34
N ILE A 250 -14.28 -13.40 5.99
CA ILE A 250 -15.35 -14.25 5.46
C ILE A 250 -14.94 -14.83 4.09
N TYR A 251 -14.36 -14.01 3.21
CA TYR A 251 -14.11 -14.41 1.82
C TYR A 251 -12.75 -15.06 1.57
N GLN A 252 -11.73 -14.79 2.39
CA GLN A 252 -10.46 -15.49 2.25
C GLN A 252 -10.66 -16.98 2.54
N ARG A 253 -10.51 -17.82 1.52
CA ARG A 253 -10.80 -19.25 1.63
C ARG A 253 -9.63 -19.99 2.26
N ASN A 254 -8.48 -19.97 1.60
CA ASN A 254 -7.33 -20.75 2.01
C ASN A 254 -6.51 -19.99 3.06
N ASP A 255 -5.88 -20.75 3.95
CA ASP A 255 -4.88 -20.26 4.92
C ASP A 255 -5.41 -19.17 5.88
N ALA A 256 -6.74 -19.00 5.94
CA ALA A 256 -7.43 -18.01 6.75
C ALA A 256 -7.46 -18.35 8.25
N ILE A 257 -7.49 -19.65 8.60
CA ILE A 257 -7.55 -20.15 9.97
C ILE A 257 -6.58 -21.34 10.20
N GLU A 258 -6.14 -21.52 11.45
CA GLU A 258 -5.34 -22.68 11.90
C GLU A 258 -6.17 -23.71 12.67
N SER A 259 -7.27 -23.28 13.29
CA SER A 259 -8.14 -24.12 14.12
C SER A 259 -9.51 -23.48 14.30
N ALA A 260 -10.44 -24.21 14.93
CA ALA A 260 -11.76 -23.68 15.29
C ALA A 260 -11.65 -22.46 16.23
N ASP A 261 -10.73 -22.52 17.20
CA ASP A 261 -10.51 -21.44 18.17
C ASP A 261 -9.86 -20.23 17.53
N ASP A 262 -8.95 -20.44 16.57
CA ASP A 262 -8.42 -19.36 15.73
C ASP A 262 -9.52 -18.66 14.93
N CYS A 263 -10.46 -19.44 14.37
CA CYS A 263 -11.60 -18.88 13.68
C CYS A 263 -12.47 -18.02 14.59
N ARG A 264 -12.79 -18.49 15.80
CA ARG A 264 -13.57 -17.73 16.80
C ARG A 264 -12.86 -16.45 17.22
N ARG A 265 -11.57 -16.55 17.53
CA ARG A 265 -10.69 -15.43 17.87
C ARG A 265 -10.69 -14.35 16.79
N LYS A 266 -10.47 -14.73 15.53
CA LYS A 266 -10.48 -13.82 14.37
C LYS A 266 -11.84 -13.18 14.11
N PHE A 267 -12.91 -13.95 14.31
CA PHE A 267 -14.29 -13.46 14.20
C PHE A 267 -14.57 -12.38 15.23
N ILE A 268 -14.31 -12.67 16.51
CA ILE A 268 -14.55 -11.77 17.64
C ILE A 268 -13.78 -10.46 17.48
N ALA A 269 -12.48 -10.54 17.16
CA ALA A 269 -11.65 -9.35 16.98
C ALA A 269 -12.24 -8.37 15.97
N ARG A 270 -12.68 -8.87 14.81
CA ARG A 270 -13.27 -8.06 13.74
C ARG A 270 -14.65 -7.51 14.09
N HIS A 271 -15.48 -8.30 14.76
CA HIS A 271 -16.82 -7.87 15.19
C HIS A 271 -16.76 -6.80 16.27
N LEU A 272 -15.86 -6.95 17.24
CA LEU A 272 -15.65 -5.96 18.28
C LEU A 272 -15.01 -4.68 17.74
N PHE A 273 -14.02 -4.78 16.84
CA PHE A 273 -13.47 -3.61 16.16
C PHE A 273 -14.54 -2.86 15.35
N ARG A 274 -15.40 -3.58 14.64
CA ARG A 274 -16.56 -3.01 13.94
C ARG A 274 -17.54 -2.34 14.91
N LYS A 275 -17.82 -2.95 16.06
CA LYS A 275 -18.66 -2.35 17.10
C LYS A 275 -18.07 -1.04 17.61
N LEU A 276 -16.76 -1.00 17.89
CA LEU A 276 -16.06 0.23 18.27
C LEU A 276 -16.14 1.31 17.17
N ALA A 277 -16.01 0.92 15.90
CA ALA A 277 -16.14 1.84 14.77
C ALA A 277 -17.55 2.46 14.69
N ARG A 278 -18.59 1.63 14.79
CA ARG A 278 -20.01 2.06 14.79
C ARG A 278 -20.35 2.95 16.00
N GLU A 279 -19.77 2.66 17.15
CA GLU A 279 -19.88 3.47 18.37
C GLU A 279 -19.05 4.77 18.31
N LYS A 280 -18.33 5.03 17.21
CA LYS A 280 -17.44 6.18 17.02
C LYS A 280 -16.32 6.28 18.07
N ARG A 281 -15.85 5.13 18.55
CA ARG A 281 -14.79 5.03 19.58
C ARG A 281 -13.38 4.92 18.98
N LEU A 282 -13.27 4.89 17.65
CA LEU A 282 -12.00 4.80 16.91
C LEU A 282 -11.54 6.15 16.33
N THR A 283 -12.35 7.19 16.46
CA THR A 283 -12.08 8.54 15.90
C THR A 283 -12.13 9.60 16.98
N THR A 284 -11.53 10.75 16.69
CA THR A 284 -11.60 11.91 17.60
C THR A 284 -12.86 12.74 17.29
N PRO A 285 -13.76 12.99 18.25
CA PRO A 285 -15.00 13.73 17.98
C PRO A 285 -14.80 15.12 17.35
N SER A 286 -13.71 15.81 17.69
CA SER A 286 -13.39 17.13 17.13
C SER A 286 -12.96 17.11 15.66
N HIS A 287 -12.65 15.93 15.11
CA HIS A 287 -12.21 15.76 13.71
C HIS A 287 -13.22 14.98 12.87
N GLU A 288 -14.42 14.73 13.41
CA GLU A 288 -15.43 13.89 12.78
C GLU A 288 -15.75 14.33 11.35
N THR A 289 -15.84 15.64 11.08
CA THR A 289 -16.13 16.21 9.75
C THR A 289 -14.89 16.83 9.10
N GLY A 290 -13.70 16.37 9.50
CA GLY A 290 -12.42 16.89 9.03
C GLY A 290 -11.71 17.80 10.04
N PRO A 291 -10.58 18.42 9.65
CA PRO A 291 -10.05 18.48 8.29
C PRO A 291 -9.58 17.10 7.77
N PHE A 292 -9.81 16.82 6.48
CA PHE A 292 -9.26 15.62 5.84
C PHE A 292 -7.94 15.97 5.16
N LYS A 293 -6.92 15.14 5.38
CA LYS A 293 -5.53 15.39 4.97
C LYS A 293 -5.13 14.49 3.83
N LEU A 294 -4.15 14.90 3.03
CA LEU A 294 -3.59 14.01 2.01
C LEU A 294 -2.78 12.90 2.70
N TRP A 295 -3.08 11.66 2.37
CA TRP A 295 -2.43 10.47 2.94
C TRP A 295 -2.05 9.51 1.82
N CYS A 296 -0.84 8.97 1.89
CA CYS A 296 -0.32 8.00 0.93
C CYS A 296 0.06 6.72 1.69
N ASP A 297 -0.65 5.63 1.43
CA ASP A 297 -0.40 4.34 2.11
C ASP A 297 1.00 3.80 1.85
N ASP A 298 1.56 4.08 0.65
CA ASP A 298 2.87 3.58 0.25
C ASP A 298 4.00 4.59 0.52
N PHE A 299 3.73 5.77 1.10
CA PHE A 299 4.80 6.74 1.36
C PHE A 299 5.80 6.20 2.39
N ARG A 300 7.03 5.96 1.91
CA ARG A 300 8.13 5.37 2.69
C ARG A 300 9.49 5.80 2.13
N PRO A 301 10.60 5.56 2.87
CA PRO A 301 11.94 5.92 2.41
C PRO A 301 12.35 5.38 1.02
N ALA A 302 11.77 4.26 0.57
CA ALA A 302 12.08 3.69 -0.75
C ALA A 302 11.59 4.55 -1.92
N ASN A 303 10.70 5.51 -1.63
CA ASN A 303 10.05 6.38 -2.61
C ASN A 303 10.66 7.79 -2.61
N VAL A 304 11.70 8.04 -1.81
CA VAL A 304 12.41 9.32 -1.74
C VAL A 304 13.83 9.16 -2.30
N LEU A 305 14.16 9.98 -3.28
CA LEU A 305 15.43 9.97 -4.00
C LEU A 305 16.37 11.03 -3.41
N LEU A 306 17.63 10.67 -3.19
CA LEU A 306 18.68 11.55 -2.68
C LEU A 306 19.75 11.80 -3.73
N ASN A 307 20.19 13.05 -3.85
CA ASN A 307 21.35 13.40 -4.68
C ASN A 307 22.67 13.09 -3.95
N LYS A 308 23.80 13.34 -4.64
CA LYS A 308 25.16 13.14 -4.12
C LYS A 308 25.51 13.89 -2.82
N HIS A 309 24.70 14.87 -2.44
CA HIS A 309 24.86 15.65 -1.20
C HIS A 309 23.89 15.21 -0.09
N ASN A 310 23.24 14.05 -0.25
CA ASN A 310 22.18 13.55 0.64
C ASN A 310 20.96 14.50 0.76
N ASN A 311 20.73 15.38 -0.21
CA ASN A 311 19.51 16.20 -0.25
C ASN A 311 18.44 15.53 -1.11
N ILE A 312 17.16 15.73 -0.80
CA ILE A 312 16.03 15.25 -1.61
C ILE A 312 16.18 15.78 -3.05
N ALA A 313 16.27 14.85 -4.00
CA ALA A 313 16.22 15.12 -5.44
C ALA A 313 14.78 15.02 -5.96
N GLY A 314 13.97 14.12 -5.40
CA GLY A 314 12.60 13.87 -5.84
C GLY A 314 11.88 12.86 -4.96
N VAL A 315 10.56 12.86 -5.03
CA VAL A 315 9.68 11.88 -4.40
C VAL A 315 8.79 11.27 -5.48
N ILE A 316 8.79 9.94 -5.55
CA ILE A 316 8.16 9.14 -6.60
C ILE A 316 7.10 8.21 -6.00
N ASP A 317 6.40 7.45 -6.84
CA ASP A 317 5.46 6.39 -6.42
C ASP A 317 4.35 6.93 -5.49
N TRP A 318 3.53 7.84 -6.04
CA TRP A 318 2.39 8.46 -5.34
C TRP A 318 1.08 7.66 -5.46
N GLU A 319 1.20 6.38 -5.81
CA GLU A 319 0.10 5.44 -5.83
C GLU A 319 -0.56 5.30 -4.45
N PHE A 320 -1.85 4.94 -4.43
CA PHE A 320 -2.64 4.79 -3.20
C PHE A 320 -2.65 6.06 -2.30
N THR A 321 -2.62 7.23 -2.92
CA THR A 321 -2.75 8.52 -2.23
C THR A 321 -4.18 9.05 -2.34
N TYR A 322 -4.75 9.49 -1.22
CA TYR A 322 -6.13 9.97 -1.13
C TYR A 322 -6.32 10.93 0.05
N ALA A 323 -7.44 11.64 0.09
CA ALA A 323 -7.87 12.41 1.24
C ALA A 323 -8.35 11.47 2.36
N ALA A 324 -7.78 11.56 3.55
CA ALA A 324 -8.02 10.64 4.66
C ALA A 324 -8.32 11.40 5.98
N PRO A 325 -8.86 10.71 7.00
CA PRO A 325 -8.98 11.26 8.35
C PRO A 325 -7.64 11.80 8.87
N VAL A 326 -7.68 12.89 9.62
CA VAL A 326 -6.47 13.50 10.20
C VAL A 326 -5.75 12.55 11.15
N GLU A 327 -6.48 11.60 11.76
CA GLU A 327 -5.94 10.56 12.63
C GLU A 327 -4.82 9.76 11.96
N PHE A 328 -4.85 9.59 10.62
CA PHE A 328 -3.78 8.90 9.89
C PHE A 328 -2.49 9.73 9.90
N SER A 329 -2.58 11.03 9.62
CA SER A 329 -1.44 11.95 9.70
C SER A 329 -0.95 12.17 11.13
N HIS A 330 -1.81 11.97 12.13
CA HIS A 330 -1.43 11.99 13.53
C HIS A 330 -0.79 10.67 13.98
N ALA A 331 -0.87 9.57 13.24
CA ALA A 331 -0.08 8.38 13.56
C ALA A 331 1.37 8.57 13.09
N PRO A 332 2.38 8.44 13.96
CA PRO A 332 3.76 8.52 13.51
C PRO A 332 4.07 7.43 12.49
N PRO A 333 4.94 7.67 11.49
CA PRO A 333 5.15 6.70 10.42
C PRO A 333 5.83 5.42 10.92
N TRP A 334 5.24 4.24 10.70
CA TRP A 334 5.83 2.97 11.13
C TRP A 334 7.22 2.70 10.51
N TRP A 335 7.49 3.27 9.32
CA TRP A 335 8.73 3.07 8.58
C TRP A 335 9.96 3.74 9.20
N LEU A 336 9.85 4.40 10.37
CA LEU A 336 11.03 4.87 11.11
C LEU A 336 12.04 3.73 11.35
N LEU A 337 11.55 2.50 11.56
CA LEU A 337 12.39 1.30 11.68
C LEU A 337 12.59 0.52 10.38
N ILE A 338 12.04 1.00 9.26
CA ILE A 338 11.97 0.36 7.93
C ILE A 338 11.14 -0.93 7.89
N GLU A 339 11.27 -1.81 8.89
CA GLU A 339 10.55 -3.08 9.01
C GLU A 339 9.27 -2.92 9.85
N ARG A 340 8.26 -3.71 9.51
CA ARG A 340 6.93 -3.66 10.12
C ARG A 340 6.86 -4.39 11.47
N PRO A 341 5.99 -3.94 12.41
CA PRO A 341 5.83 -4.58 13.72
C PRO A 341 5.49 -6.07 13.65
N GLU A 342 4.59 -6.49 12.76
CA GLU A 342 4.19 -7.91 12.63
C GLU A 342 5.26 -8.80 11.98
N LEU A 343 6.29 -8.19 11.39
CA LEU A 343 7.41 -8.85 10.73
C LEU A 343 8.69 -8.81 11.56
N TRP A 344 8.65 -8.13 12.70
CA TRP A 344 9.80 -7.96 13.57
C TRP A 344 10.16 -9.26 14.28
N THR A 345 11.37 -9.76 14.05
CA THR A 345 11.82 -11.08 14.51
C THR A 345 11.82 -11.24 16.03
N LYS A 346 11.99 -10.14 16.78
CA LYS A 346 11.96 -10.12 18.25
C LYS A 346 10.56 -9.85 18.83
N GLY A 347 9.54 -9.74 17.98
CA GLY A 347 8.16 -9.50 18.39
C GLY A 347 7.78 -8.02 18.50
N ILE A 348 6.47 -7.76 18.61
CA ILE A 348 5.88 -6.42 18.59
C ILE A 348 6.32 -5.56 19.77
N GLU A 349 6.56 -6.15 20.96
CA GLU A 349 7.03 -5.39 22.13
C GLU A 349 8.46 -4.86 21.94
N ASP A 350 9.37 -5.68 21.40
CA ASP A 350 10.73 -5.22 21.09
C ASP A 350 10.70 -4.14 19.99
N TRP A 351 9.86 -4.31 18.96
CA TRP A 351 9.63 -3.28 17.95
C TRP A 351 9.13 -1.98 18.58
N THR A 352 8.17 -2.06 19.51
CA THR A 352 7.59 -0.90 20.22
C THR A 352 8.67 -0.13 20.98
N ASN A 353 9.54 -0.85 21.70
CA ASN A 353 10.64 -0.23 22.46
C ASN A 353 11.66 0.47 21.55
N GLN A 354 12.03 -0.16 20.42
CA GLN A 354 12.94 0.46 19.47
C GLN A 354 12.30 1.65 18.74
N PHE A 355 11.01 1.53 18.43
CA PHE A 355 10.26 2.58 17.76
C PHE A 355 10.15 3.81 18.65
N ASP A 356 9.86 3.65 19.94
CA ASP A 356 9.76 4.74 20.91
C ASP A 356 11.04 5.60 20.95
N HIS A 357 12.21 4.96 20.99
CA HIS A 357 13.49 5.65 20.96
C HIS A 357 13.69 6.46 19.66
N ARG A 358 13.39 5.87 18.51
CA ARG A 358 13.56 6.51 17.20
C ARG A 358 12.48 7.56 16.91
N LEU A 359 11.29 7.39 17.46
CA LEU A 359 10.21 8.37 17.40
C LEU A 359 10.64 9.68 18.04
N ASN A 360 11.30 9.66 19.19
CA ASN A 360 11.81 10.88 19.82
C ASN A 360 12.77 11.67 18.91
N THR A 361 13.66 10.96 18.19
CA THR A 361 14.55 11.59 17.20
C THR A 361 13.75 12.22 16.06
N PHE A 362 12.78 11.50 15.50
CA PHE A 362 11.92 12.00 14.43
C PHE A 362 11.08 13.21 14.87
N LEU A 363 10.48 13.17 16.06
CA LEU A 363 9.65 14.25 16.59
C LEU A 363 10.46 15.52 16.83
N ASN A 364 11.72 15.41 17.26
CA ASN A 364 12.61 16.57 17.38
C ASN A 364 12.93 17.16 16.00
N ALA A 365 13.25 16.33 15.01
CA ALA A 365 13.48 16.78 13.64
C ALA A 365 12.22 17.45 13.04
N LEU A 366 11.03 16.89 13.29
CA LEU A 366 9.76 17.44 12.87
C LEU A 366 9.45 18.79 13.54
N LYS A 367 9.65 18.92 14.85
CA LYS A 367 9.51 20.20 15.58
C LYS A 367 10.41 21.29 14.99
N ASN A 368 11.67 20.97 14.71
CA ASN A 368 12.59 21.91 14.09
C ASN A 368 12.10 22.37 12.70
N CYS A 369 11.52 21.45 11.91
CA CYS A 369 10.93 21.78 10.61
C CYS A 369 9.70 22.68 10.77
N GLU A 370 8.82 22.37 11.71
CA GLU A 370 7.64 23.16 12.04
C GLU A 370 8.03 24.58 12.49
N ASP A 371 8.97 24.70 13.43
CA ASP A 371 9.47 25.97 13.95
C ASP A 371 10.01 26.85 12.82
N THR A 372 10.82 26.26 11.94
CA THR A 372 11.37 26.96 10.77
C THR A 372 10.25 27.47 9.86
N MET A 373 9.24 26.64 9.56
CA MET A 373 8.11 27.04 8.71
C MET A 373 7.21 28.09 9.37
N ILE A 374 7.03 28.05 10.69
CA ILE A 374 6.27 29.05 11.46
C ILE A 374 7.01 30.38 11.48
N GLN A 375 8.32 30.38 11.72
CA GLN A 375 9.14 31.59 11.65
C GLN A 375 9.13 32.24 10.26
N GLN A 376 9.02 31.42 9.21
CA GLN A 376 8.86 31.88 7.82
C GLN A 376 7.42 32.28 7.46
N GLY A 377 6.46 32.13 8.37
CA GLY A 377 5.04 32.42 8.12
C GLY A 377 4.36 31.48 7.11
N ARG A 378 4.94 30.30 6.86
CA ARG A 378 4.42 29.31 5.90
C ARG A 378 3.33 28.42 6.49
N ILE A 379 3.36 28.19 7.80
CA ILE A 379 2.33 27.47 8.56
C ILE A 379 2.06 28.19 9.89
N THR A 380 1.00 27.78 10.58
CA THR A 380 0.58 28.29 11.90
C THR A 380 0.72 27.22 12.98
N GLU A 381 0.73 27.64 14.26
CA GLU A 381 0.85 26.74 15.42
C GLU A 381 -0.15 25.55 15.41
N PRO A 382 -1.44 25.70 15.04
CA PRO A 382 -2.37 24.58 14.95
C PRO A 382 -2.07 23.55 13.85
N GLN A 383 -1.19 23.88 12.90
CA GLN A 383 -0.79 22.98 11.80
C GLN A 383 0.41 22.09 12.15
N ARG A 384 0.91 22.14 13.39
CA ARG A 384 1.95 21.21 13.88
C ARG A 384 1.43 19.78 13.96
N LEU A 385 2.27 18.84 13.54
CA LEU A 385 2.05 17.40 13.62
C LEU A 385 2.76 16.75 14.80
N SER A 386 3.88 17.30 15.26
CA SER A 386 4.73 16.68 16.28
C SER A 386 3.98 16.39 17.60
N GLY A 387 3.16 17.33 18.06
CA GLY A 387 2.31 17.17 19.25
C GLY A 387 1.24 16.08 19.08
N PRO A 388 0.38 16.17 18.04
CA PRO A 388 -0.57 15.11 17.72
C PRO A 388 0.06 13.71 17.55
N MET A 389 1.23 13.62 16.90
CA MET A 389 1.96 12.36 16.72
C MET A 389 2.40 11.72 18.03
N LEU A 390 2.97 12.52 18.93
CA LEU A 390 3.34 12.04 20.26
C LEU A 390 2.12 11.52 21.01
N ARG A 391 1.01 12.29 21.02
CA ARG A 391 -0.22 11.87 21.70
C ARG A 391 -0.82 10.59 21.12
N SER A 392 -0.79 10.43 19.80
CA SER A 392 -1.27 9.22 19.12
C SER A 392 -0.48 7.98 19.50
N TRP A 393 0.84 8.13 19.68
CA TRP A 393 1.69 7.06 20.18
C TRP A 393 1.40 6.73 21.65
N GLU A 394 1.38 7.73 22.52
CA GLU A 394 1.15 7.57 23.97
C GLU A 394 -0.24 7.02 24.31
N SER A 395 -1.27 7.46 23.58
CA SER A 395 -2.64 6.97 23.78
C SER A 395 -2.85 5.56 23.25
N GLY A 396 -2.00 5.12 22.31
CA GLY A 396 -2.14 3.89 21.53
C GLY A 396 -2.99 4.02 20.27
N ASP A 397 -3.45 5.22 19.89
CA ASP A 397 -4.24 5.45 18.66
C ASP A 397 -3.47 5.09 17.40
N PHE A 398 -2.14 5.21 17.42
CA PHE A 398 -1.26 4.66 16.39
C PHE A 398 -1.64 3.22 16.02
N TRP A 399 -1.92 2.37 17.01
CA TRP A 399 -2.26 0.96 16.76
C TRP A 399 -3.63 0.78 16.12
N ILE A 400 -4.60 1.66 16.42
CA ILE A 400 -5.90 1.65 15.73
C ILE A 400 -5.69 2.01 14.25
N MET A 401 -4.92 3.06 13.96
CA MET A 401 -4.63 3.48 12.58
C MET A 401 -3.88 2.39 11.83
N TYR A 402 -2.87 1.81 12.48
CA TYR A 402 -2.07 0.74 11.90
C TYR A 402 -2.93 -0.49 11.57
N ALA A 403 -3.78 -0.94 12.49
CA ALA A 403 -4.66 -2.09 12.27
C ALA A 403 -5.70 -1.82 11.19
N ALA A 404 -6.33 -0.63 11.18
CA ALA A 404 -7.33 -0.24 10.19
C ALA A 404 -6.78 -0.26 8.75
N LEU A 405 -5.48 0.00 8.59
CA LEU A 405 -4.79 0.04 7.29
C LEU A 405 -4.10 -1.27 6.91
N ASN A 406 -3.99 -2.27 7.80
CA ASN A 406 -3.20 -3.48 7.55
C ASN A 406 -3.98 -4.76 7.90
N SER A 407 -4.79 -5.26 6.97
CA SER A 407 -5.70 -6.39 7.22
C SER A 407 -5.01 -7.70 7.60
N PHE A 408 -3.81 -7.99 7.08
CA PHE A 408 -3.07 -9.21 7.42
C PHE A 408 -2.39 -9.16 8.80
N ALA A 409 -2.05 -7.95 9.27
CA ALA A 409 -1.46 -7.72 10.59
C ALA A 409 -2.52 -7.57 11.70
N PHE A 410 -3.78 -7.35 11.30
CA PHE A 410 -4.89 -6.97 12.18
C PHE A 410 -4.98 -7.83 13.45
N ASP A 411 -4.92 -9.16 13.32
CA ASP A 411 -5.16 -10.06 14.44
C ASP A 411 -4.14 -9.89 15.59
N ALA A 412 -2.84 -9.83 15.28
CA ALA A 412 -1.84 -9.63 16.32
C ALA A 412 -1.90 -8.24 16.94
N ILE A 413 -2.09 -7.20 16.12
CA ILE A 413 -2.18 -5.83 16.61
C ILE A 413 -3.43 -5.64 17.47
N TYR A 414 -4.57 -6.20 17.05
CA TYR A 414 -5.82 -6.09 17.78
C TYR A 414 -5.68 -6.68 19.18
N TRP A 415 -5.28 -7.94 19.29
CA TRP A 415 -5.23 -8.62 20.57
C TRP A 415 -4.12 -8.10 21.49
N GLN A 416 -2.98 -7.66 20.95
CA GLN A 416 -1.86 -7.19 21.78
C GLN A 416 -2.00 -5.72 22.18
N LYS A 417 -2.58 -4.87 21.31
CA LYS A 417 -2.51 -3.41 21.46
C LYS A 417 -3.86 -2.70 21.49
N ILE A 418 -4.93 -3.28 20.94
CA ILE A 418 -6.26 -2.62 20.85
C ILE A 418 -7.21 -3.17 21.89
N ASP A 419 -7.42 -4.49 21.95
CA ASP A 419 -8.36 -5.13 22.87
C ASP A 419 -8.11 -4.71 24.33
N PRO A 420 -6.87 -4.72 24.87
CA PRO A 420 -6.62 -4.29 26.25
C PRO A 420 -6.91 -2.80 26.53
N ARG A 421 -7.04 -1.96 25.50
CA ARG A 421 -7.41 -0.54 25.67
C ARG A 421 -8.91 -0.33 25.86
N PHE A 422 -9.72 -1.21 25.27
CA PHE A 422 -11.17 -1.04 25.23
C PHE A 422 -11.92 -2.03 26.12
N PHE A 423 -11.27 -3.13 26.49
CA PHE A 423 -11.85 -4.24 27.24
C PHE A 423 -10.92 -4.65 28.40
N GLU A 424 -11.41 -5.53 29.26
CA GLU A 424 -10.72 -5.93 30.49
C GLU A 424 -9.39 -6.62 30.22
N HIS A 425 -8.36 -6.33 31.01
CA HIS A 425 -7.06 -6.95 30.84
C HIS A 425 -7.17 -8.48 30.99
N THR A 426 -6.50 -9.21 30.10
CA THR A 426 -6.44 -10.67 30.11
C THR A 426 -4.97 -11.08 30.21
N GLU A 427 -4.67 -12.03 31.10
CA GLU A 427 -3.30 -12.49 31.34
C GLU A 427 -2.68 -13.16 30.10
N ASP A 428 -3.49 -13.84 29.30
CA ASP A 428 -3.07 -14.48 28.05
C ASP A 428 -3.81 -13.89 26.84
N PRO A 429 -3.12 -13.10 26.01
CA PRO A 429 -3.68 -12.58 24.78
C PRO A 429 -4.21 -13.66 23.85
N GLU A 430 -3.72 -14.91 23.87
CA GLU A 430 -4.20 -16.01 23.01
C GLU A 430 -5.60 -16.52 23.42
N GLU A 431 -5.95 -16.42 24.70
CA GLU A 431 -7.20 -16.91 25.28
C GLU A 431 -8.23 -15.81 25.54
N ALA A 432 -7.82 -14.54 25.46
CA ALA A 432 -8.66 -13.36 25.71
C ALA A 432 -10.02 -13.36 24.98
N TRP A 433 -10.10 -13.99 23.80
CA TRP A 433 -11.34 -14.07 23.04
C TRP A 433 -12.47 -14.81 23.78
N LYS A 434 -12.15 -15.77 24.67
CA LYS A 434 -13.14 -16.52 25.45
C LYS A 434 -13.88 -15.61 26.42
N ASP A 435 -13.15 -14.68 27.03
CA ASP A 435 -13.70 -13.69 27.95
C ASP A 435 -14.55 -12.65 27.22
N ARG A 436 -14.39 -12.49 25.90
CA ARG A 436 -15.16 -11.56 25.07
C ARG A 436 -16.46 -12.13 24.52
N LEU A 437 -16.73 -13.43 24.68
CA LEU A 437 -17.94 -14.06 24.13
C LEU A 437 -19.24 -13.42 24.61
N HIS A 438 -19.27 -12.87 25.82
CA HIS A 438 -20.44 -12.20 26.39
C HIS A 438 -20.76 -10.85 25.71
N LEU A 439 -19.82 -10.29 24.93
CA LEU A 439 -20.00 -9.03 24.21
C LEU A 439 -20.70 -9.20 22.86
N LEU A 440 -20.82 -10.45 22.39
CA LEU A 440 -21.57 -10.83 21.19
C LEU A 440 -23.01 -11.19 21.56
N ASP A 441 -23.95 -10.84 20.69
CA ASP A 441 -25.33 -11.32 20.81
C ASP A 441 -25.50 -12.78 20.32
N GLU A 442 -26.67 -13.38 20.52
CA GLU A 442 -26.93 -14.78 20.15
C GLU A 442 -26.92 -15.00 18.63
N GLU A 443 -27.25 -13.98 17.83
CA GLU A 443 -27.17 -14.07 16.38
C GLU A 443 -25.71 -14.08 15.93
N GLU A 444 -24.89 -13.18 16.45
CA GLU A 444 -23.45 -13.11 16.19
C GLU A 444 -22.73 -14.40 16.60
N LYS A 445 -23.05 -14.97 17.77
CA LYS A 445 -22.52 -16.28 18.18
C LYS A 445 -22.93 -17.40 17.22
N THR A 446 -24.17 -17.39 16.76
CA THR A 446 -24.66 -18.37 15.78
C THR A 446 -23.94 -18.21 14.44
N GLN A 447 -23.74 -16.99 13.98
CA GLN A 447 -22.98 -16.68 12.76
C GLN A 447 -21.51 -17.13 12.88
N MET A 448 -20.89 -16.90 14.04
CA MET A 448 -19.54 -17.35 14.34
C MET A 448 -19.40 -18.87 14.19
N GLU A 449 -20.26 -19.66 14.83
CA GLU A 449 -20.16 -21.13 14.78
C GLU A 449 -20.46 -21.70 13.38
N LYS A 450 -21.36 -21.05 12.62
CA LYS A 450 -21.57 -21.37 11.20
C LYS A 450 -20.31 -21.11 10.38
N LEU A 451 -19.65 -19.96 10.60
CA LEU A 451 -18.41 -19.62 9.91
C LEU A 451 -17.28 -20.58 10.29
N VAL A 452 -17.15 -20.97 11.56
CA VAL A 452 -16.20 -21.99 12.02
C VAL A 452 -16.39 -23.29 11.23
N THR A 453 -17.63 -23.78 11.16
CA THR A 453 -17.95 -25.00 10.41
C THR A 453 -17.57 -24.86 8.94
N HIS A 454 -17.90 -23.73 8.32
CA HIS A 454 -17.59 -23.47 6.91
C HIS A 454 -16.07 -23.40 6.66
N LYS A 455 -15.32 -22.66 7.47
CA LYS A 455 -13.86 -22.52 7.33
C LYS A 455 -13.12 -23.83 7.56
N LEU A 456 -13.57 -24.66 8.51
CA LEU A 456 -13.00 -26.00 8.72
C LEU A 456 -13.26 -26.93 7.53
N GLU A 457 -14.38 -26.76 6.82
CA GLU A 457 -14.64 -27.49 5.57
C GLU A 457 -13.74 -26.98 4.45
N ASP A 458 -13.59 -25.67 4.31
CA ASP A 458 -12.67 -25.06 3.34
C ASP A 458 -11.24 -25.58 3.53
N MET A 459 -10.76 -25.75 4.77
CA MET A 459 -9.43 -26.33 5.05
C MET A 459 -9.22 -27.74 4.47
N LYS A 460 -10.29 -28.50 4.19
CA LYS A 460 -10.19 -29.84 3.59
C LYS A 460 -9.93 -29.80 2.09
N THR A 461 -10.16 -28.65 1.44
CA THR A 461 -10.08 -28.48 -0.01
C THR A 461 -9.31 -27.21 -0.39
N ARG A 462 -8.25 -27.34 -1.17
CA ARG A 462 -7.48 -26.19 -1.64
C ARG A 462 -7.98 -25.74 -3.01
N VAL A 463 -8.96 -24.83 -3.03
CA VAL A 463 -9.59 -24.32 -4.26
C VAL A 463 -9.14 -22.89 -4.51
N LEU A 464 -8.68 -22.61 -5.73
CA LEU A 464 -8.41 -21.25 -6.19
C LEU A 464 -9.73 -20.52 -6.46
N SER A 465 -10.06 -19.54 -5.63
CA SER A 465 -11.21 -18.65 -5.80
C SER A 465 -10.71 -17.23 -5.91
N TRP A 466 -10.59 -16.73 -7.14
CA TRP A 466 -10.01 -15.42 -7.41
C TRP A 466 -10.80 -14.67 -8.48
N ASP A 467 -11.06 -13.39 -8.22
CA ASP A 467 -11.80 -12.48 -9.10
C ASP A 467 -10.93 -11.24 -9.39
N PRO A 468 -9.93 -11.38 -10.30
CA PRO A 468 -9.00 -10.32 -10.63
C PRO A 468 -9.61 -9.26 -11.58
N ASP A 469 -8.81 -8.29 -12.00
CA ASP A 469 -9.21 -7.38 -13.08
C ASP A 469 -9.09 -7.99 -14.48
N GLU A 470 -9.76 -7.35 -15.44
CA GLU A 470 -9.84 -7.79 -16.83
C GLU A 470 -8.45 -7.92 -17.49
N SER A 471 -7.49 -7.04 -17.16
CA SER A 471 -6.15 -7.11 -17.74
C SER A 471 -5.36 -8.28 -17.17
N THR A 472 -5.47 -8.52 -15.87
CA THR A 472 -4.89 -9.69 -15.21
C THR A 472 -5.49 -11.00 -15.74
N LEU A 473 -6.81 -11.07 -15.87
CA LEU A 473 -7.51 -12.23 -16.41
C LEU A 473 -7.14 -12.51 -17.88
N ALA A 474 -7.12 -11.47 -18.72
CA ALA A 474 -6.74 -11.61 -20.13
C ALA A 474 -5.32 -12.14 -20.29
N PHE A 475 -4.37 -11.66 -19.46
CA PHE A 475 -3.00 -12.17 -19.51
C PHE A 475 -2.89 -13.60 -18.97
N GLN A 476 -3.64 -13.96 -17.93
CA GLN A 476 -3.70 -15.33 -17.42
C GLN A 476 -4.16 -16.32 -18.51
N GLN A 477 -5.20 -15.96 -19.28
CA GLN A 477 -5.69 -16.77 -20.40
C GLN A 477 -4.64 -16.94 -21.49
N GLU A 478 -3.95 -15.86 -21.85
CA GLU A 478 -2.86 -15.90 -22.82
C GLU A 478 -1.68 -16.77 -22.34
N LEU A 479 -1.30 -16.66 -21.06
CA LEU A 479 -0.24 -17.47 -20.47
C LEU A 479 -0.61 -18.96 -20.47
N THR A 480 -1.86 -19.28 -20.14
CA THR A 480 -2.38 -20.66 -20.19
C THR A 480 -2.30 -21.23 -21.60
N ARG A 481 -2.75 -20.46 -22.61
CA ARG A 481 -2.69 -20.85 -24.02
C ARG A 481 -1.25 -21.12 -24.48
N ARG A 482 -0.27 -20.31 -24.05
CA ARG A 482 1.16 -20.52 -24.40
C ARG A 482 1.70 -21.81 -23.80
N ARG A 483 1.44 -22.05 -22.51
CA ARG A 483 1.86 -23.28 -21.82
C ARG A 483 1.26 -24.53 -22.48
N GLU A 484 0.00 -24.47 -22.90
CA GLU A 484 -0.64 -25.56 -23.64
C GLU A 484 0.00 -25.81 -25.01
N GLN A 485 0.46 -24.77 -25.71
CA GLN A 485 1.16 -24.92 -26.99
C GLN A 485 2.55 -25.54 -26.80
N GLU A 486 3.33 -25.05 -25.84
CA GLU A 486 4.65 -25.59 -25.49
C GLU A 486 4.56 -27.08 -25.12
N SER A 487 3.56 -27.45 -24.31
CA SER A 487 3.34 -28.86 -23.93
C SER A 487 2.98 -29.79 -25.10
N LYS A 488 2.37 -29.26 -26.17
CA LYS A 488 2.03 -30.02 -27.38
C LYS A 488 3.23 -30.16 -28.32
N GLU A 489 4.13 -29.18 -28.33
CA GLU A 489 5.37 -29.22 -29.10
C GLU A 489 6.43 -30.15 -28.46
N GLU A 490 6.37 -30.33 -27.13
CA GLU A 490 7.25 -31.23 -26.38
C GLU A 490 6.75 -32.69 -26.29
N ALA A 491 5.54 -32.99 -26.80
CA ALA A 491 5.04 -34.37 -26.83
C ALA A 491 5.83 -35.20 -27.86
N PRO A 492 6.38 -36.38 -27.50
CA PRO A 492 7.16 -37.19 -28.43
C PRO A 492 6.30 -37.62 -29.62
N VAL A 493 6.80 -37.39 -30.83
CA VAL A 493 6.27 -37.98 -32.07
C VAL A 493 6.48 -39.49 -31.97
N ASP A 494 5.47 -40.22 -31.52
CA ASP A 494 5.50 -41.69 -31.57
C ASP A 494 5.73 -42.13 -33.02
N GLU A 495 6.78 -42.94 -33.19
CA GLU A 495 7.23 -43.54 -34.44
C GLU A 495 6.13 -44.40 -35.07
N ALA A 496 5.34 -43.81 -35.96
CA ALA A 496 4.57 -44.52 -36.96
C ALA A 496 5.22 -44.31 -38.33
N ASN A 497 6.40 -44.90 -38.54
CA ASN A 497 6.96 -45.18 -39.87
C ASN A 497 8.09 -46.21 -39.78
N ALA A 498 7.72 -47.49 -39.63
CA ALA A 498 8.59 -48.60 -40.04
C ALA A 498 8.11 -49.09 -41.41
N PRO A 499 8.88 -48.95 -42.50
CA PRO A 499 8.58 -49.61 -43.76
C PRO A 499 8.99 -51.08 -43.69
N GLU A 500 8.10 -51.98 -44.10
CA GLU A 500 8.41 -53.39 -44.41
C GLU A 500 9.28 -53.54 -45.67
#